data_AF-A0A9C9Z8Y5-F1
#
_entry.id   AF-A0A9C9Z8Y5-F1
#
_cell.length_a   1.000
_cell.length_b   1.000
_cell.length_c   1.000
_cell.angle_alpha   90.00
_cell.angle_beta   90.00
_cell.angle_gamma   90.00
#
_symmetry.space_group_name_H-M   'P 1'
#
loop_
_entity.id
_entity.type
_entity.pdbx_description
1 polymer ?
#
loop_
_entity_poly.entity_id
_entity_poly.type
_entity_poly.pdbx_seq_one_letter_code
_entity_poly.pdbx_strand_id
1 'polypeptide(L)'
;MSIIETPRDHHFPWYVRLFFWNQKRKYGAVLEPARLWGRSPKVFATLASLYGAFDRRSSPLEPALRTLVTVRVSQINWCPFCVDINSATALKRGISDEKLTALAHYASNELYSDRERAALAYADAVTYSDQQPTAALFEQLRRHFDDDAIIELTGLIGFQNMSSKFNAALGVKPQGFCAIAPQPGIAAKQKESADEQG
;
A
#
# COMPACT_ATOMS: atom_id res chain seq x y z
N MET A 1 -13.44 14.67 1.13
CA MET A 1 -13.71 14.26 -0.26
C MET A 1 -12.42 14.43 -1.06
N SER A 2 -12.23 13.68 -2.14
CA SER A 2 -11.11 13.86 -3.09
C SER A 2 -11.25 15.17 -3.86
N ILE A 3 -10.17 15.61 -4.51
CA ILE A 3 -10.14 16.83 -5.33
C ILE A 3 -11.05 16.69 -6.55
N ILE A 4 -11.00 15.54 -7.22
CA ILE A 4 -11.95 15.19 -8.28
C ILE A 4 -13.08 14.41 -7.62
N GLU A 5 -14.32 14.80 -7.90
CA GLU A 5 -15.51 14.08 -7.45
C GLU A 5 -16.16 13.31 -8.61
N THR A 6 -16.67 12.12 -8.32
CA THR A 6 -17.56 11.40 -9.23
C THR A 6 -19.01 11.75 -8.91
N PRO A 7 -19.74 12.44 -9.83
CA PRO A 7 -21.15 12.77 -9.64
C PRO A 7 -21.99 11.55 -9.24
N ARG A 8 -23.03 11.77 -8.44
CA ARG A 8 -23.89 10.68 -7.94
C ARG A 8 -24.66 9.99 -9.07
N ASP A 9 -24.94 10.71 -10.14
CA ASP A 9 -25.64 10.29 -11.36
C ASP A 9 -24.69 9.75 -12.44
N HIS A 10 -23.38 9.66 -12.17
CA HIS A 10 -22.42 9.13 -13.14
C HIS A 10 -22.73 7.67 -13.50
N HIS A 11 -22.96 7.41 -14.79
CA HIS A 11 -23.33 6.09 -15.28
C HIS A 11 -22.11 5.21 -15.55
N PHE A 12 -21.82 4.29 -14.64
CA PHE A 12 -20.76 3.30 -14.82
C PHE A 12 -21.20 2.10 -15.68
N PRO A 13 -20.31 1.53 -16.52
CA PRO A 13 -20.57 0.27 -17.20
C PRO A 13 -20.92 -0.86 -16.24
N TRP A 14 -21.70 -1.84 -16.71
CA TRP A 14 -22.22 -2.94 -15.88
C TRP A 14 -21.12 -3.73 -15.15
N TYR A 15 -19.96 -3.94 -15.78
CA TYR A 15 -18.85 -4.68 -15.17
C TYR A 15 -18.16 -3.89 -14.06
N VAL A 16 -18.09 -2.56 -14.17
CA VAL A 16 -17.60 -1.67 -13.09
C VAL A 16 -18.57 -1.71 -11.92
N ARG A 17 -19.88 -1.69 -12.20
CA ARG A 17 -20.92 -1.81 -11.17
C ARG A 17 -20.85 -3.16 -10.44
N LEU A 18 -20.55 -4.25 -11.15
CA LEU A 18 -20.31 -5.56 -10.55
C LEU A 18 -19.09 -5.54 -9.61
N PHE A 19 -18.02 -4.86 -10.01
CA PHE A 19 -16.85 -4.65 -9.15
C PHE A 19 -17.21 -3.87 -7.87
N PHE A 20 -18.01 -2.80 -7.98
CA PHE A 20 -18.48 -2.04 -6.82
C PHE A 20 -19.36 -2.87 -5.89
N TRP A 21 -20.22 -3.72 -6.45
CA TRP A 21 -21.01 -4.66 -5.66
C TRP A 21 -20.13 -5.61 -4.84
N ASN A 22 -19.08 -6.16 -5.46
CA ASN A 22 -18.11 -7.00 -4.75
C ASN A 22 -17.36 -6.22 -3.66
N GLN A 23 -16.98 -4.97 -3.92
CA GLN A 23 -16.36 -4.12 -2.90
C GLN A 23 -17.29 -3.85 -1.72
N LYS A 24 -18.56 -3.52 -1.94
CA LYS A 24 -19.54 -3.35 -0.85
C LYS A 24 -19.65 -4.60 0.01
N ARG A 25 -19.64 -5.80 -0.60
CA ARG A 25 -19.66 -7.06 0.14
C ARG A 25 -18.41 -7.28 0.97
N LYS A 26 -17.23 -6.93 0.46
CA LYS A 26 -15.94 -7.17 1.11
C LYS A 26 -15.56 -6.12 2.16
N TYR A 27 -15.89 -4.86 1.90
CA TYR A 27 -15.44 -3.69 2.67
C TYR A 27 -16.59 -2.90 3.32
N GLY A 28 -17.86 -3.26 3.07
CA GLY A 28 -19.03 -2.52 3.56
C GLY A 28 -19.33 -1.24 2.77
N ALA A 29 -18.41 -0.78 1.91
CA ALA A 29 -18.55 0.43 1.11
C ALA A 29 -17.88 0.28 -0.26
N VAL A 30 -18.22 1.17 -1.18
CA VAL A 30 -17.43 1.35 -2.41
C VAL A 30 -16.22 2.21 -2.05
N LEU A 31 -15.04 1.82 -2.52
CA LEU A 31 -13.82 2.58 -2.29
C LEU A 31 -13.79 3.80 -3.21
N GLU A 32 -13.42 4.96 -2.68
CA GLU A 32 -13.34 6.20 -3.46
C GLU A 32 -12.38 6.07 -4.66
N PRO A 33 -11.19 5.44 -4.54
CA PRO A 33 -10.35 5.18 -5.71
C PRO A 33 -11.03 4.37 -6.81
N ALA A 34 -11.91 3.43 -6.45
CA ALA A 34 -12.64 2.65 -7.44
C ALA A 34 -13.67 3.51 -8.19
N ARG A 35 -14.28 4.49 -7.51
CA ARG A 35 -15.17 5.48 -8.15
C ARG A 35 -14.41 6.44 -9.08
N LEU A 36 -13.19 6.81 -8.72
CA LEU A 36 -12.33 7.66 -9.54
C LEU A 36 -11.84 6.91 -10.78
N TRP A 37 -11.20 5.75 -10.58
CA TRP A 37 -10.74 4.92 -11.69
C TRP A 37 -11.88 4.44 -12.59
N GLY A 38 -13.05 4.15 -12.02
CA GLY A 38 -14.23 3.74 -12.78
C GLY A 38 -14.68 4.75 -13.84
N ARG A 39 -14.24 6.02 -13.76
CA ARG A 39 -14.44 7.03 -14.82
C ARG A 39 -13.63 6.75 -16.09
N SER A 40 -12.61 5.90 -16.00
CA SER A 40 -11.85 5.33 -17.11
C SER A 40 -11.98 3.79 -17.08
N PRO A 41 -13.12 3.23 -17.52
CA PRO A 41 -13.47 1.83 -17.25
C PRO A 41 -12.47 0.80 -17.78
N LYS A 42 -11.89 1.03 -18.96
CA LYS A 42 -10.89 0.12 -19.56
C LYS A 42 -9.60 0.10 -18.74
N VAL A 43 -9.11 1.28 -18.36
CA VAL A 43 -7.91 1.42 -17.52
C VAL A 43 -8.15 0.79 -16.15
N PHE A 44 -9.31 1.05 -15.55
CA PHE A 44 -9.68 0.45 -14.27
C PHE A 44 -9.73 -1.07 -14.31
N ALA A 45 -10.32 -1.67 -15.35
CA ALA A 45 -10.35 -3.11 -15.50
C ALA A 45 -8.94 -3.70 -15.57
N THR A 46 -8.04 -3.11 -16.35
CA THR A 46 -6.63 -3.54 -16.44
C THR A 46 -5.90 -3.43 -15.10
N LEU A 47 -6.09 -2.31 -14.38
CA LEU A 47 -5.50 -2.11 -13.06
C LEU A 47 -6.01 -3.12 -12.03
N ALA A 48 -7.32 -3.38 -12.02
CA ALA A 48 -7.92 -4.37 -11.14
C ALA A 48 -7.41 -5.79 -11.45
N SER A 49 -7.27 -6.15 -12.72
CA SER A 49 -6.69 -7.42 -13.15
C SER A 49 -5.23 -7.55 -12.74
N LEU A 50 -4.41 -6.50 -12.93
CA LEU A 50 -3.00 -6.49 -12.55
C LEU A 50 -2.85 -6.64 -11.02
N TYR A 51 -3.60 -5.87 -10.23
CA TYR A 51 -3.62 -6.04 -8.78
C TYR A 51 -4.06 -7.45 -8.36
N GLY A 52 -5.09 -8.00 -9.02
CA GLY A 52 -5.54 -9.37 -8.77
C GLY A 52 -4.46 -10.42 -9.06
N ALA A 53 -3.60 -10.19 -10.07
CA ALA A 53 -2.47 -11.05 -10.36
C ALA A 53 -1.41 -11.00 -9.24
N PHE A 54 -1.10 -9.82 -8.71
CA PHE A 54 -0.19 -9.69 -7.54
C PHE A 54 -0.83 -10.21 -6.24
N ASP A 55 -2.16 -10.09 -6.06
CA ASP A 55 -2.86 -10.50 -4.84
C ASP A 55 -3.31 -11.98 -4.84
N ARG A 56 -2.92 -12.77 -5.85
CA ARG A 56 -3.32 -14.17 -5.99
C ARG A 56 -2.75 -15.09 -4.90
N ARG A 57 -3.36 -16.27 -4.74
CA ARG A 57 -2.91 -17.29 -3.77
C ARG A 57 -1.58 -17.95 -4.14
N SER A 58 -1.32 -18.14 -5.43
CA SER A 58 -0.11 -18.77 -5.97
C SER A 58 1.06 -17.78 -6.18
N SER A 59 0.99 -16.60 -5.58
CA SER A 59 2.11 -15.65 -5.59
C SER A 59 3.29 -16.26 -4.80
N PRO A 60 4.55 -16.09 -5.27
CA PRO A 60 5.75 -16.49 -4.53
C PRO A 60 5.97 -15.66 -3.26
N LEU A 61 5.27 -14.51 -3.14
CA LEU A 61 5.27 -13.67 -1.94
C LEU A 61 4.06 -13.98 -1.05
N GLU A 62 4.33 -14.15 0.25
CA GLU A 62 3.31 -14.44 1.25
C GLU A 62 2.32 -13.25 1.37
N PRO A 63 1.02 -13.50 1.63
CA PRO A 63 0.03 -12.42 1.75
C PRO A 63 0.40 -11.34 2.77
N ALA A 64 0.97 -11.73 3.91
CA ALA A 64 1.41 -10.80 4.95
C ALA A 64 2.51 -9.87 4.41
N LEU A 65 3.57 -10.43 3.82
CA LEU A 65 4.69 -9.66 3.26
C LEU A 65 4.24 -8.65 2.19
N ARG A 66 3.38 -9.08 1.25
CA ARG A 66 2.82 -8.18 0.22
C ARG A 66 2.10 -6.98 0.83
N THR A 67 1.36 -7.21 1.91
CA THR A 67 0.59 -6.15 2.58
C THR A 67 1.50 -5.22 3.37
N LEU A 68 2.51 -5.78 4.06
CA LEU A 68 3.51 -5.02 4.80
C LEU A 68 4.27 -4.05 3.88
N VAL A 69 4.75 -4.55 2.74
CA VAL A 69 5.37 -3.73 1.68
C VAL A 69 4.40 -2.68 1.16
N THR A 70 3.14 -3.05 0.92
CA THR A 70 2.12 -2.11 0.43
C THR A 70 1.85 -0.97 1.42
N VAL A 71 1.76 -1.25 2.72
CA VAL A 71 1.60 -0.22 3.75
C VAL A 71 2.83 0.69 3.78
N ARG A 72 4.05 0.13 3.72
CA ARG A 72 5.29 0.92 3.72
C ARG A 72 5.38 1.87 2.52
N VAL A 73 5.13 1.37 1.31
CA VAL A 73 5.09 2.20 0.09
C VAL A 73 4.04 3.31 0.22
N SER A 74 2.88 2.98 0.79
CA SER A 74 1.81 3.96 1.03
C SER A 74 2.19 5.06 2.03
N GLN A 75 2.97 4.72 3.07
CA GLN A 75 3.51 5.68 4.03
C GLN A 75 4.47 6.66 3.35
N ILE A 76 5.41 6.15 2.53
CA ILE A 76 6.41 6.97 1.83
C ILE A 76 5.75 7.88 0.80
N ASN A 77 4.72 7.39 0.09
CA ASN A 77 4.01 8.17 -0.92
C ASN A 77 2.91 9.09 -0.36
N TRP A 78 2.84 9.24 0.96
CA TRP A 78 1.89 10.14 1.61
C TRP A 78 0.44 9.87 1.18
N CYS A 79 0.02 8.60 1.13
CA CYS A 79 -1.36 8.21 0.79
C CYS A 79 -2.14 7.74 2.03
N PRO A 80 -2.90 8.63 2.72
CA PRO A 80 -3.66 8.29 3.93
C PRO A 80 -4.69 7.18 3.69
N PHE A 81 -5.43 7.24 2.58
CA PHE A 81 -6.38 6.19 2.20
C PHE A 81 -5.72 4.83 2.05
N CYS A 82 -4.56 4.80 1.39
CA CYS A 82 -3.85 3.56 1.14
C CYS A 82 -3.33 2.95 2.46
N VAL A 83 -2.81 3.79 3.36
CA VAL A 83 -2.40 3.37 4.71
C VAL A 83 -3.59 2.82 5.50
N ASP A 84 -4.75 3.48 5.45
CA ASP A 84 -5.99 3.06 6.11
C ASP A 84 -6.47 1.66 5.65
N ILE A 85 -6.72 1.47 4.36
CA ILE A 85 -7.26 0.21 3.83
C ILE A 85 -6.26 -0.95 3.92
N ASN A 86 -4.98 -0.68 3.67
CA ASN A 86 -3.96 -1.73 3.65
C ASN A 86 -3.57 -2.16 5.07
N SER A 87 -3.56 -1.25 6.05
CA SER A 87 -3.39 -1.62 7.46
C SER A 87 -4.56 -2.48 7.95
N ALA A 88 -5.80 -2.14 7.61
CA ALA A 88 -6.96 -3.00 7.92
C ALA A 88 -6.82 -4.41 7.28
N THR A 89 -6.26 -4.46 6.06
CA THR A 89 -5.99 -5.72 5.37
C THR A 89 -4.84 -6.49 6.03
N ALA A 90 -3.83 -5.81 6.53
CA ALA A 90 -2.69 -6.40 7.23
C ALA A 90 -3.13 -7.09 8.53
N LEU A 91 -4.01 -6.44 9.31
CA LEU A 91 -4.61 -7.04 10.52
C LEU A 91 -5.38 -8.32 10.19
N LYS A 92 -6.18 -8.30 9.11
CA LYS A 92 -6.89 -9.50 8.62
C LYS A 92 -5.96 -10.61 8.13
N ARG A 93 -4.71 -10.29 7.81
CA ARG A 93 -3.66 -11.24 7.39
C ARG A 93 -2.73 -11.65 8.54
N GLY A 94 -3.06 -11.28 9.79
CA GLY A 94 -2.34 -11.69 10.99
C GLY A 94 -1.10 -10.85 11.33
N ILE A 95 -0.92 -9.69 10.69
CA ILE A 95 0.11 -8.73 11.12
C ILE A 95 -0.41 -8.01 12.36
N SER A 96 0.40 -7.92 13.42
CA SER A 96 -0.01 -7.26 14.67
C SER A 96 -0.04 -5.74 14.55
N ASP A 97 -0.85 -5.11 15.40
CA ASP A 97 -0.93 -3.65 15.57
C ASP A 97 0.44 -3.05 15.91
N GLU A 98 1.18 -3.71 16.81
CA GLU A 98 2.53 -3.33 17.24
C GLU A 98 3.49 -3.30 16.05
N LYS A 99 3.44 -4.34 15.20
CA LYS A 99 4.29 -4.42 14.01
C LYS A 99 3.94 -3.28 13.05
N LEU A 100 2.67 -3.06 12.72
CA LEU A 100 2.26 -1.96 11.84
C LEU A 100 2.66 -0.58 12.36
N THR A 101 2.54 -0.36 13.67
CA THR A 101 2.94 0.90 14.32
C THR A 101 4.45 1.13 14.18
N ALA A 102 5.25 0.08 14.35
CA ALA A 102 6.69 0.12 14.22
C ALA A 102 7.21 0.13 12.77
N LEU A 103 6.33 0.09 11.75
CA LEU A 103 6.72 -0.11 10.35
C LEU A 103 7.64 0.98 9.79
N ALA A 104 7.50 2.23 10.22
CA ALA A 104 8.42 3.28 9.79
C ALA A 104 9.86 3.08 10.30
N HIS A 105 10.02 2.26 11.35
CA HIS A 105 11.27 1.96 12.04
C HIS A 105 11.67 0.48 11.90
N TYR A 106 11.19 -0.21 10.85
CA TYR A 106 11.44 -1.65 10.63
C TYR A 106 12.93 -2.01 10.68
N ALA A 107 13.82 -1.11 10.24
CA ALA A 107 15.25 -1.36 10.11
C ALA A 107 15.96 -1.59 11.45
N SER A 108 15.41 -1.09 12.56
CA SER A 108 15.97 -1.23 13.91
C SER A 108 15.05 -2.00 14.87
N ASN A 109 13.88 -2.48 14.42
CA ASN A 109 12.87 -3.06 15.29
C ASN A 109 12.81 -4.59 15.19
N GLU A 110 12.98 -5.29 16.31
CA GLU A 110 13.08 -6.76 16.41
C GLU A 110 11.82 -7.53 15.93
N LEU A 111 10.67 -6.86 15.78
CA LEU A 111 9.44 -7.49 15.25
C LEU A 111 9.57 -7.92 13.78
N TYR A 112 10.61 -7.48 13.09
CA TYR A 112 10.86 -7.73 11.68
C TYR A 112 11.97 -8.76 11.48
N SER A 113 11.63 -9.83 10.78
CA SER A 113 12.59 -10.84 10.31
C SER A 113 13.52 -10.28 9.24
N ASP A 114 14.67 -10.91 9.02
CA ASP A 114 15.63 -10.51 7.99
C ASP A 114 15.01 -10.50 6.58
N ARG A 115 14.15 -11.48 6.29
CA ARG A 115 13.38 -11.55 5.03
C ARG A 115 12.50 -10.33 4.83
N GLU A 116 11.77 -9.91 5.87
CA GLU A 116 10.91 -8.73 5.81
C GLU A 116 11.72 -7.44 5.70
N ARG A 117 12.83 -7.32 6.45
CA ARG A 117 13.73 -6.17 6.38
C ARG A 117 14.33 -6.02 4.99
N ALA A 118 14.75 -7.10 4.35
CA ALA A 118 15.28 -7.07 2.98
C ALA A 118 14.22 -6.56 1.99
N ALA A 119 12.98 -7.05 2.08
CA ALA A 119 11.89 -6.61 1.22
C ALA A 119 11.49 -5.14 1.46
N LEU A 120 11.48 -4.69 2.73
CA LEU A 120 11.15 -3.31 3.09
C LEU A 120 12.26 -2.34 2.71
N ALA A 121 13.53 -2.70 2.90
CA ALA A 121 14.67 -1.92 2.43
C ALA A 121 14.67 -1.77 0.90
N TYR A 122 14.31 -2.83 0.18
CA TYR A 122 14.11 -2.75 -1.26
C TYR A 122 12.92 -1.87 -1.65
N ALA A 123 11.79 -1.98 -0.94
CA ALA A 123 10.64 -1.12 -1.17
C ALA A 123 10.97 0.36 -0.95
N ASP A 124 11.72 0.70 0.09
CA ASP A 124 12.21 2.05 0.35
C ASP A 124 13.08 2.54 -0.81
N ALA A 125 14.10 1.76 -1.20
CA ALA A 125 15.04 2.14 -2.26
C ALA A 125 14.39 2.31 -3.65
N VAL A 126 13.31 1.58 -3.94
CA VAL A 126 12.54 1.71 -5.19
C VAL A 126 11.54 2.88 -5.14
N THR A 127 11.15 3.33 -3.94
CA THR A 127 10.06 4.29 -3.76
C THR A 127 10.55 5.73 -3.54
N TYR A 128 11.60 5.90 -2.72
CA TYR A 128 12.22 7.20 -2.51
C TYR A 128 12.86 7.69 -3.80
N SER A 129 12.57 8.95 -4.19
CA SER A 129 12.99 9.48 -5.50
C SER A 129 14.48 9.85 -5.56
N ASP A 130 15.13 9.93 -4.41
CA ASP A 130 16.56 10.19 -4.20
C ASP A 130 17.37 8.92 -3.94
N GLN A 131 16.75 7.73 -4.06
CA GLN A 131 17.38 6.44 -3.80
C GLN A 131 17.26 5.50 -5.01
N GLN A 132 18.13 4.50 -5.05
CA GLN A 132 18.07 3.40 -6.01
C GLN A 132 18.57 2.11 -5.34
N PRO A 133 18.05 0.92 -5.73
CA PRO A 133 18.58 -0.34 -5.24
C PRO A 133 20.05 -0.53 -5.64
N THR A 134 20.90 -0.85 -4.66
CA THR A 134 22.33 -1.11 -4.89
C THR A 134 22.60 -2.59 -5.16
N ALA A 135 23.77 -2.92 -5.71
CA ALA A 135 24.19 -4.31 -5.89
C ALA A 135 24.19 -5.09 -4.56
N ALA A 136 24.69 -4.47 -3.49
CA ALA A 136 24.68 -5.06 -2.15
C ALA A 136 23.24 -5.34 -1.63
N LEU A 137 22.27 -4.49 -1.95
CA LEU A 137 20.87 -4.72 -1.59
C LEU A 137 20.28 -5.90 -2.37
N PHE A 138 20.62 -6.05 -3.65
CA PHE A 138 20.25 -7.25 -4.43
C PHE A 138 20.90 -8.52 -3.90
N GLU A 139 22.15 -8.48 -3.45
CA GLU A 139 22.80 -9.61 -2.80
C GLU A 139 22.08 -10.01 -1.51
N GLN A 140 21.64 -9.05 -0.70
CA GLN A 140 20.83 -9.32 0.50
C GLN A 140 19.46 -9.91 0.15
N LEU A 141 18.76 -9.36 -0.84
CA LEU A 141 17.48 -9.91 -1.31
C LEU A 141 17.62 -11.37 -1.75
N ARG A 142 18.66 -11.70 -2.52
CA ARG A 142 18.90 -13.06 -3.02
C ARG A 142 19.17 -14.11 -1.95
N ARG A 143 19.48 -13.70 -0.71
CA ARG A 143 19.55 -14.63 0.43
C ARG A 143 18.18 -15.13 0.87
N HIS A 144 17.11 -14.43 0.50
CA HIS A 144 15.75 -14.73 0.94
C HIS A 144 14.81 -15.02 -0.24
N PHE A 145 14.99 -14.37 -1.38
CA PHE A 145 14.07 -14.42 -2.52
C PHE A 145 14.79 -14.96 -3.75
N ASP A 146 14.10 -15.81 -4.51
CA ASP A 146 14.53 -16.18 -5.87
C ASP A 146 14.19 -15.06 -6.87
N ASP A 147 14.67 -15.21 -8.10
CA ASP A 147 14.50 -14.17 -9.13
C ASP A 147 13.02 -13.91 -9.46
N ASP A 148 12.17 -14.95 -9.46
CA ASP A 148 10.72 -14.83 -9.69
C ASP A 148 10.04 -14.00 -8.58
N ALA A 149 10.38 -14.26 -7.32
CA ALA A 149 9.89 -13.49 -6.19
C ALA A 149 10.39 -12.03 -6.22
N ILE A 150 11.63 -11.78 -6.64
CA ILE A 150 12.17 -10.42 -6.79
C ILE A 150 11.44 -9.66 -7.90
N ILE A 151 11.14 -10.32 -9.04
CA ILE A 151 10.36 -9.73 -10.13
C ILE A 151 8.95 -9.35 -9.64
N GLU A 152 8.26 -10.26 -8.95
CA GLU A 152 6.93 -9.96 -8.40
C GLU A 152 6.95 -8.89 -7.32
N LEU A 153 7.97 -8.87 -6.46
CA LEU A 153 8.15 -7.84 -5.45
C LEU A 153 8.34 -6.47 -6.10
N THR A 154 9.20 -6.39 -7.11
CA THR A 154 9.47 -5.16 -7.87
C THR A 154 8.21 -4.67 -8.58
N GLY A 155 7.48 -5.58 -9.25
CA GLY A 155 6.22 -5.26 -9.92
C GLY A 155 5.14 -4.76 -8.96
N LEU A 156 5.01 -5.40 -7.79
CA LEU A 156 4.09 -4.97 -6.75
C LEU A 156 4.46 -3.58 -6.23
N ILE A 157 5.74 -3.33 -5.90
CA ILE A 157 6.20 -2.00 -5.44
C ILE A 157 5.91 -0.94 -6.50
N GLY A 158 6.23 -1.19 -7.77
CA GLY A 158 5.94 -0.28 -8.88
C GLY A 158 4.45 0.03 -9.02
N PHE A 159 3.60 -1.00 -8.94
CA PHE A 159 2.14 -0.82 -8.94
C PHE A 159 1.67 0.01 -7.73
N GLN A 160 2.17 -0.27 -6.52
CA GLN A 160 1.81 0.47 -5.32
C GLN A 160 2.29 1.92 -5.39
N ASN A 161 3.45 2.18 -5.98
CA ASN A 161 3.95 3.53 -6.24
C ASN A 161 2.99 4.32 -7.12
N MET A 162 2.56 3.74 -8.24
CA MET A 162 1.58 4.37 -9.13
C MET A 162 0.24 4.58 -8.41
N SER A 163 -0.30 3.55 -7.77
CA SER A 163 -1.63 3.57 -7.14
C SER A 163 -1.69 4.55 -5.96
N SER A 164 -0.69 4.54 -5.09
CA SER A 164 -0.64 5.42 -3.92
C SER A 164 -0.40 6.88 -4.31
N LYS A 165 0.50 7.16 -5.27
CA LYS A 165 0.69 8.53 -5.79
C LYS A 165 -0.55 9.05 -6.49
N PHE A 166 -1.28 8.22 -7.25
CA PHE A 166 -2.57 8.59 -7.84
C PHE A 166 -3.56 9.05 -6.76
N ASN A 167 -3.74 8.25 -5.72
CA ASN A 167 -4.68 8.55 -4.64
C ASN A 167 -4.25 9.78 -3.82
N ALA A 168 -2.95 9.90 -3.51
CA ALA A 168 -2.40 11.04 -2.80
C ALA A 168 -2.55 12.34 -3.60
N ALA A 169 -2.20 12.33 -4.89
CA ALA A 169 -2.32 13.49 -5.78
C ALA A 169 -3.77 13.97 -5.94
N LEU A 170 -4.75 13.05 -5.92
CA LEU A 170 -6.17 13.38 -5.97
C LEU A 170 -6.79 13.65 -4.59
N GLY A 171 -5.98 13.68 -3.52
CA GLY A 171 -6.45 14.00 -2.17
C GLY A 171 -7.46 13.00 -1.61
N VAL A 172 -7.39 11.73 -2.00
CA VAL A 172 -8.30 10.69 -1.51
C VAL A 172 -8.13 10.53 0.00
N LYS A 173 -9.22 10.75 0.74
CA LYS A 173 -9.23 10.69 2.21
C LYS A 173 -9.38 9.24 2.71
N PRO A 174 -8.91 8.94 3.94
CA PRO A 174 -9.25 7.70 4.62
C PRO A 174 -10.76 7.46 4.69
N GLN A 175 -11.16 6.20 4.68
CA GLN A 175 -12.56 5.77 4.80
C GLN A 175 -12.85 5.06 6.12
N GLY A 176 -11.88 5.03 7.05
CA GLY A 176 -12.07 4.59 8.43
C GLY A 176 -11.97 3.06 8.59
N PHE A 177 -11.14 2.40 7.80
CA PHE A 177 -10.93 0.96 7.87
C PHE A 177 -9.97 0.54 9.00
N CYS A 178 -9.01 1.39 9.36
CA CYS A 178 -8.02 1.14 10.40
C CYS A 178 -7.66 2.45 11.13
N ALA A 179 -7.86 2.45 12.46
CA ALA A 179 -7.55 3.60 13.32
C ALA A 179 -6.07 3.67 13.76
N ILE A 180 -5.33 2.56 13.66
CA ILE A 180 -3.97 2.39 14.21
C ILE A 180 -2.89 2.77 13.18
N ALA A 181 -3.29 2.93 11.92
CA ALA A 181 -2.36 3.12 10.82
C ALA A 181 -1.55 4.43 10.99
N PRO A 182 -0.19 4.37 11.05
CA PRO A 182 0.62 5.57 11.19
C PRO A 182 0.38 6.49 10.01
N GLN A 183 -0.28 7.61 10.23
CA GLN A 183 -0.62 8.52 9.14
C GLN A 183 0.66 9.17 8.58
N PRO A 184 0.78 9.30 7.25
CA PRO A 184 1.93 9.97 6.66
C PRO A 184 2.07 11.39 7.23
N GLY A 185 3.21 11.67 7.85
CA GLY A 185 3.53 13.00 8.42
C GLY A 185 3.23 13.24 9.89
N ILE A 186 2.62 12.29 10.62
CA ILE A 186 2.39 12.46 12.06
C ILE A 186 3.64 12.08 12.88
N ALA A 187 4.43 11.11 12.41
CA ALA A 187 5.65 10.68 13.10
C ALA A 187 6.74 11.77 13.19
N ALA A 188 6.75 12.75 12.28
CA ALA A 188 7.68 13.88 12.34
C ALA A 188 7.27 14.92 13.40
N LYS A 189 5.97 15.22 13.53
CA LYS A 189 5.47 16.23 14.47
C LYS A 189 5.50 15.78 15.93
N GLN A 190 5.43 14.49 16.21
CA GLN A 190 5.49 13.98 17.59
C GLN A 190 6.90 14.07 18.20
N LYS A 191 7.95 14.16 17.38
CA LYS A 191 9.33 14.37 17.85
C LYS A 191 9.63 15.86 18.11
N GLU A 192 9.17 16.74 17.24
CA GLU A 192 9.29 18.20 17.43
C GLU A 192 8.52 18.70 18.66
N SER A 193 7.31 18.20 18.94
CA SER A 193 6.54 18.61 20.11
C SER A 193 7.07 18.07 21.44
N ALA A 194 7.88 17.00 21.41
CA ALA A 194 8.49 16.42 22.60
C ALA A 194 9.83 17.12 22.95
N ASP A 195 10.56 17.59 21.95
CA ASP A 195 11.82 18.34 22.14
C ASP A 195 11.57 19.84 22.44
N GLU A 196 10.40 20.42 22.11
CA GLU A 196 10.03 21.80 22.52
C GLU A 196 9.41 21.89 23.93
N GLN A 197 9.14 20.75 24.58
CA GLN A 197 8.57 20.69 25.94
C GLN A 197 9.53 20.07 26.98
N GLY A 198 10.80 19.85 26.59
CA GLY A 198 11.88 19.31 27.44
C GLY A 198 12.88 20.37 27.87
#